data_AF-A0A6B3IC56-F1
#
_entry.id   AF-A0A6B3IC56-F1
#
_cell.length_a   1.000
_cell.length_b   1.000
_cell.length_c   1.000
_cell.angle_alpha   90.00
_cell.angle_beta   90.00
_cell.angle_gamma   90.00
#
_symmetry.space_group_name_H-M   'P 1'
#
loop_
_entity.id
_entity.type
_entity.pdbx_description
1 polymer ?
#
loop_
_entity_poly.entity_id
_entity_poly.type
_entity_poly.pdbx_seq_one_letter_code
_entity_poly.pdbx_strand_id
1 'polypeptide(L)' 'VAYLFVTHDLGVVRFMSHRVAVIQGGELVETGDAVQVTSEPRHPYTRALMLAAPVADVREQRRRREASELSARS' A
#
# COMPACT_ATOMS: atom_id res chain seq x y z
N VAL A 1 -16.90 -2.38 -18.48
CA VAL A 1 -17.06 -1.46 -17.32
C VAL A 1 -15.69 -1.24 -16.71
N ALA A 2 -15.38 -0.03 -16.23
CA ALA A 2 -14.11 0.31 -15.62
C ALA A 2 -14.32 0.94 -14.24
N TYR A 3 -13.36 0.76 -13.34
CA TYR A 3 -13.38 1.27 -11.96
C TYR A 3 -12.07 1.97 -11.64
N LEU A 4 -12.14 3.03 -10.84
CA LEU A 4 -11.00 3.77 -10.32
C LEU A 4 -11.04 3.74 -8.80
N PHE A 5 -9.97 3.25 -8.18
CA PHE A 5 -9.78 3.22 -6.74
C PHE A 5 -8.64 4.14 -6.34
N VAL A 6 -8.82 4.92 -5.27
CA VAL A 6 -7.81 5.81 -4.69
C VAL A 6 -7.60 5.42 -3.24
N THR A 7 -6.36 5.09 -2.87
CA THR A 7 -5.96 4.68 -1.52
C THR A 7 -4.52 5.10 -1.23
N HIS A 8 -4.19 5.21 0.06
CA HIS A 8 -2.82 5.40 0.53
C HIS A 8 -2.13 4.07 0.86
N ASP A 9 -2.87 2.95 0.85
CA ASP A 9 -2.35 1.62 1.16
C ASP A 9 -2.04 0.87 -0.14
N LEU A 10 -0.75 0.74 -0.46
CA LEU A 10 -0.29 -0.04 -1.61
C LEU A 10 -0.40 -1.55 -1.40
N GLY A 11 -0.52 -2.04 -0.15
CA GLY A 11 -0.65 -3.45 0.17
C GLY A 11 -1.97 -4.06 -0.32
N VAL A 12 -3.05 -3.27 -0.33
CA VAL A 12 -4.37 -3.72 -0.84
C VAL A 12 -4.51 -3.54 -2.36
N VAL A 13 -3.76 -2.61 -2.96
CA VAL A 13 -3.94 -2.22 -4.36
C VAL A 13 -3.65 -3.37 -5.33
N ARG A 14 -2.73 -4.28 -4.97
CA ARG A 14 -2.41 -5.49 -5.73
C ARG A 14 -3.62 -6.40 -5.95
N PHE A 15 -4.56 -6.41 -5.00
CA PHE A 15 -5.73 -7.30 -5.05
C PHE A 15 -6.96 -6.64 -5.67
N MET A 16 -7.03 -5.31 -5.66
CA MET A 16 -8.20 -4.55 -6.10
C MET A 16 -8.08 -4.00 -7.53
N SER A 17 -6.86 -3.83 -8.03
CA SER A 17 -6.60 -3.11 -9.28
C SER A 17 -5.72 -3.92 -10.22
N HIS A 18 -5.98 -3.81 -11.53
CA HIS A 18 -5.10 -4.34 -12.57
C HIS A 18 -3.87 -3.45 -12.78
N ARG A 19 -4.06 -2.13 -12.74
CA ARG A 19 -3.03 -1.12 -12.90
C ARG A 19 -2.98 -0.16 -11.72
N VAL A 20 -1.79 0.38 -11.47
CA VAL A 20 -1.53 1.34 -10.39
C VAL A 20 -0.90 2.60 -10.96
N ALA A 21 -1.26 3.72 -10.36
CA ALA A 21 -0.64 5.02 -10.52
C ALA A 21 -0.31 5.55 -9.13
N VAL A 22 0.93 5.94 -8.90
CA VAL A 22 1.40 6.53 -7.63
C VAL A 22 1.60 8.02 -7.86
N ILE A 23 0.98 8.82 -6.99
CA ILE A 23 1.07 10.28 -7.03
C ILE A 23 1.77 10.77 -5.77
N GLN A 24 2.72 11.70 -5.93
CA GLN A 24 3.37 12.40 -4.84
C GLN A 24 3.36 13.90 -5.13
N GLY A 25 2.86 14.73 -4.22
CA GLY A 25 2.87 16.18 -4.39
C GLY A 25 2.11 16.69 -5.63
N GLY A 26 1.15 15.92 -6.14
CA GLY A 26 0.40 16.25 -7.37
C GLY A 26 1.03 15.73 -8.66
N GLU A 27 2.19 15.06 -8.60
CA GLU A 27 2.87 14.50 -9.78
C GLU A 27 2.73 12.98 -9.84
N LEU A 28 2.53 12.43 -11.05
CA LEU A 28 2.54 10.99 -11.29
C LEU A 28 3.98 10.49 -11.29
N VAL A 29 4.38 9.82 -10.20
CA VAL A 29 5.77 9.39 -9.99
C VAL A 29 6.04 7.94 -10.42
N GLU A 30 5.00 7.10 -10.51
CA GLU A 30 5.12 5.72 -10.98
C GLU A 30 3.79 5.18 -11.53
N THR A 31 3.84 4.37 -12.58
CA THR A 31 2.68 3.63 -13.09
C THR A 31 3.08 2.29 -13.68
N GLY A 32 2.20 1.30 -13.59
CA GLY A 32 2.41 -0.03 -14.16
C GLY A 32 1.34 -1.01 -13.73
N ASP A 33 1.58 -2.30 -14.02
CA ASP A 33 0.77 -3.38 -13.49
C ASP A 33 0.83 -3.41 -11.97
N ALA A 34 -0.29 -3.68 -11.32
CA ALA A 34 -0.37 -3.65 -9.87
C ALA A 34 0.63 -4.61 -9.21
N VAL A 35 0.85 -5.78 -9.81
CA VAL A 35 1.85 -6.75 -9.33
C VAL A 35 3.26 -6.20 -9.46
N GLN A 36 3.61 -5.59 -10.60
CA GLN A 36 4.96 -5.06 -10.82
C GLN A 36 5.25 -3.89 -9.88
N VAL A 37 4.35 -2.91 -9.81
CA VAL A 37 4.55 -1.70 -8.97
C VAL A 37 4.63 -2.05 -7.49
N THR A 38 3.90 -3.07 -7.04
CA THR A 38 3.93 -3.49 -5.62
C THR A 38 5.06 -4.48 -5.29
N SER A 39 5.54 -5.28 -6.24
CA SER A 39 6.57 -6.29 -5.98
C SER A 39 7.98 -5.80 -6.32
N GLU A 40 8.11 -4.95 -7.33
CA GLU A 40 9.37 -4.36 -7.79
C GLU A 40 9.22 -2.84 -8.03
N PRO A 41 8.91 -2.06 -6.97
CA PRO A 41 8.77 -0.61 -7.06
C PRO A 41 10.06 0.09 -7.52
N ARG A 42 9.98 0.86 -8.61
CA ARG A 42 11.11 1.56 -9.23
C ARG A 42 11.34 2.94 -8.65
N HIS A 43 10.30 3.65 -8.24
CA HIS A 43 10.45 4.98 -7.67
C HIS A 43 10.80 4.91 -6.17
N PRO A 44 11.74 5.74 -5.67
CA PRO A 44 12.10 5.77 -4.25
C PRO A 44 10.91 5.98 -3.31
N TYR A 45 9.96 6.82 -3.71
CA TYR A 45 8.75 7.06 -2.92
C TYR A 45 7.86 5.81 -2.83
N THR A 46 7.64 5.10 -3.95
CA THR A 46 6.85 3.86 -3.96
C THR A 46 7.51 2.79 -3.10
N ARG A 47 8.85 2.68 -3.13
CA ARG A 47 9.60 1.81 -2.19
C ARG A 47 9.33 2.15 -0.74
N ALA A 48 9.39 3.44 -0.39
CA ALA A 48 9.12 3.88 0.98
C ALA A 48 7.68 3.56 1.41
N LEU A 49 6.70 3.76 0.52
CA LEU A 49 5.30 3.38 0.78
C LEU A 49 5.14 1.87 0.98
N MET A 50 5.79 1.04 0.16
CA MET A 50 5.75 -0.42 0.32
C MET A 50 6.38 -0.89 1.64
N LEU A 51 7.46 -0.24 2.09
CA LEU A 51 8.10 -0.53 3.39
C LEU A 51 7.23 -0.10 4.58
N ALA A 52 6.43 0.96 4.41
CA ALA A 52 5.50 1.43 5.42
C ALA A 52 4.18 0.63 5.44
N ALA A 53 3.88 -0.11 4.37
CA ALA A 53 2.63 -0.83 4.22
C ALA A 53 2.49 -1.95 5.29
N PRO A 54 1.31 -2.11 5.89
CA PRO A 54 1.07 -3.19 6.83
C PRO A 54 1.09 -4.55 6.12
N VAL A 55 1.77 -5.52 6.72
CA VAL A 55 1.91 -6.88 6.19
C VAL A 55 0.55 -7.50 5.88
N ALA A 56 0.43 -8.23 4.77
CA ALA A 56 -0.85 -8.72 4.25
C ALA A 56 -1.52 -9.83 5.08
N ASP A 57 -0.81 -10.43 6.05
CA ASP A 57 -1.41 -11.41 6.95
C ASP A 57 -2.44 -10.72 7.85
N VAL A 58 -3.72 -10.98 7.58
CA VAL A 58 -4.86 -10.46 8.34
C VAL A 58 -4.76 -10.80 9.83
N ARG A 59 -4.16 -11.95 10.19
CA ARG A 59 -3.93 -12.32 11.60
C ARG A 59 -2.82 -11.48 12.21
N GLU A 60 -1.76 -11.20 11.46
CA GLU A 60 -0.66 -10.33 11.90
C GLU A 60 -1.10 -8.86 12.00
N GLN A 61 -1.93 -8.39 11.06
CA GLN A 61 -2.51 -7.05 11.15
C GLN A 61 -3.38 -6.87 12.40
N ARG A 62 -4.21 -7.88 12.75
CA ARG A 62 -5.00 -7.83 13.99
C ARG A 62 -4.11 -7.79 15.23
N ARG A 63 -3.10 -8.67 15.31
CA ARG A 63 -2.13 -8.68 16.43
C ARG A 63 -1.43 -7.34 16.61
N ARG A 64 -0.96 -6.70 15.53
CA ARG A 64 -0.25 -5.41 15.60
C ARG A 64 -1.18 -4.26 16.01
N ARG A 65 -2.45 -4.27 15.54
CA ARG A 65 -3.47 -3.30 15.97
C ARG A 65 -3.77 -3.44 17.47
N GLU A 66 -4.01 -4.66 17.93
CA GLU A 66 -4.23 -4.97 19.35
C GLU A 66 -3.03 -4.58 20.23
N ALA A 67 -1.80 -4.83 19.76
CA ALA A 67 -0.58 -4.41 20.46
C ALA A 67 -0.42 -2.88 20.53
N SER A 68 -0.73 -2.16 19.44
CA SER A 68 -0.69 -0.69 19.43
C SER A 68 -1.75 -0.06 20.34
N GLU A 69 -2.91 -0.69 20.46
CA GLU A 69 -3.99 -0.25 21.34
C GLU A 69 -3.70 -0.51 22.82
N LEU A 70 -2.91 -1.55 23.13
CA LEU A 70 -2.50 -1.88 24.50
C LEU A 70 -1.43 -0.91 25.01
N SER A 71 -0.46 -0.53 24.17
CA SER A 71 0.58 0.46 24.52
C SER A 71 0.06 1.89 24.66
N ALA A 72 -1.10 2.24 24.08
CA ALA A 72 -1.70 3.57 24.17
C ALA A 72 -2.57 3.77 25.42
N ARG A 73 -2.80 2.72 26.23
CA ARG A 73 -3.62 2.76 27.45
C ARG A 73 -2.81 2.72 28.75
N SER A 74 -1.48 2.77 28.68
CA SER A 74 -0.55 2.87 29.82
C SER A 74 0.20 4.18 29.79
#